data_AF-D3PH96-F1
#
_entry.id   AF-D3PH96-F1
#
_cell.length_a   1.000
_cell.length_b   1.000
_cell.length_c   1.000
_cell.angle_alpha   90.00
_cell.angle_beta   90.00
_cell.angle_gamma   90.00
#
_symmetry.space_group_name_H-M   'P 1'
#
loop_
_entity.id
_entity.type
_entity.pdbx_description
1 polymer ?
#
loop_
_entity_poly.entity_id
_entity_poly.type
_entity_poly.pdbx_seq_one_letter_code
_entity_poly.pdbx_strand_id
1 'polypeptide(L)'
;MTSEIQDKLIPKVKAEEEEEEEEEELVDPAVEIKETCKTQACTSYVTRLETCNDRVNSKSKTSETCLEEIMDLVHCIDHCASPQVIKLCK
;
A
#
# COMPACT_ATOMS: atom_id res chain seq x y z
N MET A 1 12.94 -31.35 -1.80
CA MET A 1 12.74 -32.11 -0.54
C MET A 1 12.29 -31.24 0.64
N THR A 2 12.21 -29.90 0.51
CA THR A 2 11.68 -29.03 1.59
C THR A 2 10.20 -28.65 1.42
N SER A 3 9.59 -28.92 0.26
CA SER A 3 8.18 -28.56 0.00
C SER A 3 7.18 -29.54 0.64
N GLU A 4 7.52 -30.82 0.78
CA GLU A 4 6.58 -31.86 1.26
C GLU A 4 6.39 -31.87 2.78
N ILE A 5 7.27 -31.19 3.52
CA ILE A 5 7.27 -31.18 4.99
C ILE A 5 6.37 -30.05 5.52
N GLN A 6 6.09 -29.03 4.71
CA GLN A 6 5.38 -27.83 5.15
C GLN A 6 3.85 -28.04 5.24
N ASP A 7 3.29 -28.95 4.43
CA ASP A 7 1.85 -29.24 4.41
C ASP A 7 1.35 -30.07 5.61
N LYS A 8 2.24 -30.79 6.30
CA LYS A 8 1.87 -31.75 7.36
C LYS A 8 1.79 -31.15 8.76
N LEU A 9 2.26 -29.92 8.95
CA LEU A 9 2.44 -29.28 10.26
C LEU A 9 1.49 -28.09 10.50
N ILE A 10 0.69 -27.70 9.51
CA ILE A 10 -0.27 -26.60 9.63
C ILE A 10 -1.67 -27.23 9.77
N PRO A 11 -2.30 -27.17 10.95
CA PRO A 11 -3.70 -27.57 11.09
C PRO A 11 -4.56 -26.65 10.22
N LYS A 12 -5.09 -27.17 9.11
CA LYS A 12 -6.11 -26.47 8.34
C LYS A 12 -7.38 -26.44 9.19
N VAL A 13 -7.68 -25.26 9.73
CA VAL A 13 -8.92 -25.00 10.44
C VAL A 13 -10.05 -25.08 9.42
N LYS A 14 -11.09 -25.85 9.75
CA LYS A 14 -12.24 -26.14 8.89
C LYS A 14 -13.14 -24.90 8.74
N ALA A 15 -12.67 -23.93 7.97
CA ALA A 15 -13.42 -22.72 7.58
C ALA A 15 -13.61 -22.63 6.05
N GLU A 16 -13.31 -23.71 5.31
CA GLU A 16 -13.33 -23.75 3.84
C GLU A 16 -14.45 -24.66 3.27
N GLU A 17 -15.46 -25.04 4.07
CA GLU A 17 -16.63 -25.81 3.57
C GLU A 17 -17.93 -25.08 3.90
N GLU A 18 -18.17 -23.92 3.29
CA GLU A 18 -19.50 -23.44 2.87
C GLU A 18 -19.34 -22.07 2.18
N GLU A 19 -20.01 -21.91 1.04
CA GLU A 19 -20.24 -20.66 0.29
C GLU A 19 -19.10 -20.20 -0.67
N GLU A 20 -19.07 -20.79 -1.88
CA GLU A 20 -18.74 -20.04 -3.11
C GLU A 20 -19.93 -19.09 -3.42
N GLU A 21 -20.18 -18.11 -2.54
CA GLU A 21 -20.94 -16.92 -2.93
C GLU A 21 -20.02 -16.03 -3.77
N GLU A 22 -20.54 -15.43 -4.84
CA GLU A 22 -19.82 -14.42 -5.61
C GLU A 22 -19.33 -13.33 -4.64
N GLU A 23 -18.04 -13.35 -4.30
CA GLU A 23 -17.39 -12.29 -3.52
C GLU A 23 -17.51 -10.99 -4.32
N GLU A 24 -18.54 -10.19 -4.04
CA GLU A 24 -18.61 -8.81 -4.50
C GLU A 24 -17.32 -8.12 -4.03
N GLU A 25 -16.53 -7.60 -4.97
CA GLU A 25 -15.24 -6.97 -4.67
C GLU A 25 -15.48 -5.75 -3.77
N LEU A 26 -15.31 -5.93 -2.47
CA LEU A 26 -15.50 -4.88 -1.48
C LEU A 26 -14.46 -3.77 -1.71
N VAL A 27 -14.91 -2.64 -2.25
CA VAL A 27 -14.05 -1.48 -2.50
C VAL A 27 -13.80 -0.72 -1.20
N ASP A 28 -12.54 -0.60 -0.77
CA ASP A 28 -12.13 0.23 0.38
C ASP A 28 -12.21 1.73 0.03
N PRO A 29 -13.13 2.51 0.62
CA PRO A 29 -13.25 3.94 0.35
C PRO A 29 -11.98 4.74 0.74
N ALA A 30 -11.14 4.20 1.62
CA ALA A 30 -9.90 4.85 2.00
C ALA A 30 -8.89 4.95 0.84
N VAL A 31 -8.97 4.06 -0.15
CA VAL A 31 -8.10 4.09 -1.35
C VAL A 31 -8.39 5.34 -2.17
N GLU A 32 -9.66 5.61 -2.46
CA GLU A 32 -10.08 6.78 -3.24
C GLU A 32 -9.71 8.10 -2.54
N ILE A 33 -9.88 8.14 -1.21
CA ILE A 33 -9.50 9.30 -0.38
C ILE A 33 -7.98 9.54 -0.44
N LYS A 34 -7.17 8.50 -0.31
CA LYS A 34 -5.71 8.60 -0.36
C LYS A 34 -5.21 9.07 -1.73
N GLU A 35 -5.78 8.56 -2.82
CA GLU A 35 -5.44 9.02 -4.18
C GLU A 35 -5.86 10.48 -4.43
N THR A 36 -7.02 10.90 -3.91
CA THR A 36 -7.43 12.30 -3.94
C THR A 36 -6.46 13.20 -3.16
N CYS A 37 -6.05 12.79 -1.96
CA CYS A 37 -5.07 13.53 -1.15
C CYS A 37 -3.70 13.63 -1.83
N LYS A 38 -3.25 12.55 -2.48
CA LYS A 38 -2.01 12.51 -3.25
C LYS A 38 -1.99 13.53 -4.38
N THR A 39 -3.11 13.67 -5.11
CA THR A 39 -3.21 14.55 -6.29
C THR A 39 -3.51 16.01 -5.95
N GLN A 40 -4.23 16.29 -4.86
CA GLN A 40 -4.65 17.65 -4.49
C GLN A 40 -3.72 18.33 -3.47
N ALA A 41 -3.26 17.62 -2.45
CA ALA A 41 -2.52 18.21 -1.33
C ALA A 41 -1.02 17.90 -1.37
N CYS A 42 -0.64 16.74 -1.90
CA CYS A 42 0.73 16.20 -1.77
C CYS A 42 1.51 16.13 -3.08
N THR A 43 1.07 16.82 -4.14
CA THR A 43 1.67 16.76 -5.48
C THR A 43 3.15 17.09 -5.49
N SER A 44 3.59 18.04 -4.66
CA SER A 44 5.01 18.41 -4.55
C SER A 44 5.89 17.26 -4.04
N TYR A 45 5.39 16.47 -3.08
CA TYR A 45 6.09 15.31 -2.54
C TYR A 45 6.11 14.16 -3.55
N VAL A 46 5.06 14.01 -4.37
CA VAL A 46 5.06 13.07 -5.50
C VAL A 46 6.17 13.42 -6.48
N THR A 47 6.29 14.68 -6.89
CA THR A 47 7.36 15.13 -7.81
C THR A 47 8.76 14.91 -7.22
N ARG A 48 8.95 15.14 -5.91
CA ARG A 48 10.24 14.87 -5.24
C ARG A 48 10.58 13.38 -5.27
N LEU A 49 9.61 12.52 -5.00
CA LEU A 49 9.78 11.07 -5.06
C LEU A 49 10.12 10.60 -6.47
N GLU A 50 9.40 11.08 -7.49
CA GLU A 50 9.68 10.76 -8.90
C GLU A 50 11.10 11.20 -9.29
N THR A 51 11.51 12.41 -8.90
CA THR A 51 12.87 12.90 -9.14
C THR A 51 13.93 12.03 -8.47
N CYS A 52 13.67 11.53 -7.26
CA CYS A 52 14.57 10.58 -6.61
C CYS A 52 14.62 9.24 -7.37
N ASN A 53 13.47 8.71 -7.76
CA ASN A 53 13.39 7.46 -8.51
C ASN A 53 14.16 7.54 -9.83
N ASP A 54 14.04 8.64 -10.57
CA ASP A 54 14.80 8.85 -11.81
C ASP A 54 16.32 8.85 -11.55
N ARG A 55 16.76 9.44 -10.44
CA ARG A 55 18.17 9.49 -10.04
C ARG A 55 18.70 8.12 -9.60
N VAL A 56 17.90 7.33 -8.90
CA VAL A 56 18.26 5.96 -8.49
C VAL A 56 18.28 5.03 -9.71
N ASN A 57 17.25 5.10 -10.56
CA ASN A 57 17.12 4.24 -11.74
C ASN A 57 18.15 4.56 -12.85
N SER A 58 18.64 5.79 -12.92
CA SER A 58 19.69 6.17 -13.88
C SER A 58 21.09 5.67 -13.51
N LYS A 59 21.32 5.25 -12.27
CA LYS A 59 22.64 4.79 -11.78
C LYS A 59 22.69 3.26 -11.75
N SER A 60 23.68 2.67 -12.43
CA SER A 60 23.88 1.21 -12.45
C SER A 60 24.40 0.63 -11.12
N LYS A 61 25.06 1.45 -10.30
CA LYS A 61 25.53 1.10 -8.95
C LYS A 61 25.42 2.33 -8.05
N THR A 62 24.40 2.35 -7.20
CA THR A 62 24.19 3.41 -6.21
C THR A 62 23.76 2.80 -4.88
N SER A 63 24.14 3.43 -3.77
CA SER A 63 23.65 3.10 -2.42
C SER A 63 22.49 4.01 -1.99
N GLU A 64 22.06 4.89 -2.89
CA GLU A 64 20.96 5.83 -2.67
C GLU A 64 19.60 5.12 -2.67
N THR A 65 18.73 5.53 -1.74
CA THR A 65 17.37 5.01 -1.59
C THR A 65 16.39 6.17 -1.43
N CYS A 66 15.20 6.08 -2.02
CA CYS A 66 14.16 7.12 -1.94
C CYS A 66 13.25 7.01 -0.71
N LEU A 67 13.76 6.45 0.39
CA LEU A 67 12.95 6.19 1.58
C LEU A 67 12.50 7.48 2.27
N GLU A 68 13.38 8.50 2.31
CA GLU A 68 13.04 9.82 2.86
C GLU A 68 11.86 10.43 2.12
N GLU A 69 11.91 10.46 0.78
CA GLU A 69 10.86 11.05 -0.04
C GLU A 69 9.54 10.28 0.05
N ILE A 70 9.60 8.95 0.21
CA ILE A 70 8.40 8.14 0.47
C ILE A 70 7.80 8.49 1.83
N MET A 71 8.61 8.60 2.88
CA MET A 71 8.12 8.94 4.22
C MET A 71 7.48 10.33 4.24
N ASP A 72 8.08 11.31 3.56
CA ASP A 72 7.50 12.65 3.38
C ASP A 72 6.13 12.59 2.68
N LEU A 73 6.03 11.84 1.58
CA LEU A 73 4.78 11.68 0.83
C LEU A 73 3.69 11.01 1.68
N VAL A 74 4.02 9.89 2.34
CA VAL A 74 3.08 9.15 3.20
C VAL A 74 2.61 10.03 4.35
N HIS A 75 3.52 10.76 5.01
CA HIS A 75 3.16 11.68 6.08
C HIS A 75 2.15 12.74 5.62
N CYS A 76 2.35 13.31 4.43
CA CYS A 76 1.41 14.26 3.84
C CYS A 76 0.05 13.62 3.54
N ILE A 77 0.04 12.44 2.91
CA ILE A 77 -1.20 11.72 2.57
C ILE A 77 -1.98 11.38 3.85
N ASP A 78 -1.31 10.86 4.87
CA ASP A 78 -1.96 10.49 6.14
C ASP A 78 -2.54 11.71 6.85
N HIS A 79 -1.82 12.84 6.85
CA HIS A 79 -2.33 14.09 7.42
C HIS A 79 -3.62 14.55 6.71
N CYS A 80 -3.69 14.41 5.39
CA CYS A 80 -4.87 14.76 4.59
C CYS A 80 -6.02 13.74 4.72
N ALA A 81 -5.71 12.45 4.70
CA ALA A 81 -6.69 11.37 4.60
C ALA A 81 -7.29 10.96 5.95
N SER A 82 -6.52 11.02 7.04
CA SER A 82 -6.96 10.59 8.38
C SER A 82 -8.33 11.14 8.80
N PRO A 83 -8.60 12.47 8.76
CA PRO A 83 -9.89 13.01 9.20
C PRO A 83 -11.07 12.61 8.29
N GLN A 84 -10.81 12.16 7.06
CA GLN A 84 -11.82 11.74 6.10
C GLN A 84 -12.13 10.25 6.29
N VAL A 85 -11.09 9.42 6.38
CA VAL A 85 -11.22 7.97 6.58
C VAL A 85 -11.91 7.65 7.90
N ILE A 86 -11.54 8.33 9.00
CA ILE A 86 -12.16 8.10 10.32
C ILE A 86 -13.67 8.39 10.31
N LYS A 87 -14.17 9.27 9.43
CA LYS A 87 -15.62 9.53 9.30
C LYS A 87 -16.36 8.40 8.60
N LEU A 88 -15.67 7.62 7.77
CA LEU A 88 -16.24 6.50 7.02
C LEU A 88 -16.17 5.18 7.79
N CYS A 89 -15.19 5.01 8.68
CA CYS A 89 -15.09 3.87 9.59
C CYS A 89 -16.17 3.95 10.68
N LYS A 90 -17.34 3.35 10.41
CA LYS A 90 -18.43 3.19 11.39
C LYS A 90 -18.29 1.91 12.19
#